data_AF-A0A0B1SGE3-F1
#
_entry.id   AF-A0A0B1SGE3-F1
#
_cell.length_a   1.000
_cell.length_b   1.000
_cell.length_c   1.000
_cell.angle_alpha   90.00
_cell.angle_beta   90.00
_cell.angle_gamma   90.00
#
_symmetry.space_group_name_H-M   'P 1'
#
loop_
_entity.id
_entity.type
_entity.pdbx_description
1 polymer ?
#
loop_
_entity_poly.entity_id
_entity_poly.type
_entity_poly.pdbx_seq_one_letter_code
_entity_poly.pdbx_strand_id
1 'polypeptide(L)'
;LTQHLDANIVNLAHNEVNIQYRYGSKFRVKSVVIITWEGGRPQDSDADGNIFQLALIIGDAMTFAHFVYSKLNSNDNAVAGFSTLNSSYSLPDSATHDALLLSEKSDIGIPGEWLFRVDETQASYI
;
A
#
# COMPACT_ATOMS: atom_id res chain seq x y z
N LEU A 1 1.53 -12.16 -13.10
CA LEU A 1 2.44 -12.00 -11.94
C LEU A 1 3.87 -12.15 -12.46
N THR A 2 4.54 -11.02 -12.71
CA THR A 2 5.94 -11.00 -13.14
C THR A 2 6.78 -10.61 -11.93
N GLN A 3 7.72 -11.47 -11.52
CA GLN A 3 8.63 -11.17 -10.41
C GLN A 3 9.87 -10.46 -10.96
N HIS A 4 10.08 -9.20 -10.59
CA HIS A 4 11.30 -8.46 -10.92
C HIS A 4 12.23 -8.44 -9.70
N LEU A 5 13.40 -9.08 -9.81
CA LEU A 5 14.48 -9.00 -8.83
C LEU A 5 15.32 -7.75 -9.12
N ASP A 6 14.78 -6.58 -8.78
CA ASP A 6 15.51 -5.32 -8.88
C ASP A 6 16.07 -4.94 -7.50
N ALA A 7 17.40 -4.94 -7.38
CA ALA A 7 18.09 -4.55 -6.14
C ALA A 7 17.77 -3.10 -5.73
N ASN A 8 17.42 -2.23 -6.69
CA ASN A 8 17.03 -0.86 -6.39
C ASN A 8 15.73 -0.79 -5.60
N ILE A 9 14.74 -1.62 -5.97
CA ILE A 9 13.43 -1.66 -5.30
C ILE A 9 13.59 -2.15 -3.86
N VAL A 10 14.44 -3.17 -3.64
CA VAL A 10 14.74 -3.67 -2.30
C VAL A 10 15.39 -2.58 -1.42
N ASN A 11 16.34 -1.83 -1.98
CA ASN A 11 17.01 -0.76 -1.25
C ASN A 11 16.08 0.43 -0.96
N LEU A 12 15.21 0.79 -1.91
CA LEU A 12 14.19 1.82 -1.72
C LEU A 12 13.22 1.44 -0.60
N ALA A 13 12.65 0.24 -0.67
CA ALA A 13 11.76 -0.29 0.38
C ALA A 13 12.47 -0.38 1.74
N HIS A 14 13.76 -0.74 1.76
CA HIS A 14 14.55 -0.77 2.99
C HIS A 14 14.69 0.61 3.62
N ASN A 15 15.02 1.63 2.83
CA ASN A 15 15.17 3.00 3.32
C ASN A 15 13.83 3.54 3.82
N GLU A 16 12.77 3.37 3.04
CA GLU A 16 11.43 3.87 3.37
C GLU A 16 10.96 3.34 4.74
N VAL A 17 10.94 2.02 4.92
CA VAL A 17 10.50 1.41 6.18
C VAL A 17 11.36 1.86 7.36
N ASN A 18 12.70 1.91 7.20
CA ASN A 18 13.58 2.30 8.30
C ASN A 18 13.44 3.78 8.68
N ILE A 19 13.09 4.66 7.73
CA ILE A 19 12.83 6.08 7.98
C ILE A 19 11.49 6.25 8.68
N GLN A 20 10.41 5.71 8.11
CA GLN A 20 9.05 5.93 8.62
C GLN A 20 8.87 5.34 10.03
N TYR A 21 9.36 4.13 10.27
CA TYR A 21 9.29 3.49 11.59
C TYR A 21 10.48 3.80 12.52
N ARG A 22 11.41 4.66 12.09
CA ARG A 22 12.60 5.08 12.88
C ARG A 22 13.45 3.93 13.41
N TYR A 23 13.56 2.83 12.65
CA TYR A 23 14.33 1.65 13.05
C TYR A 23 15.85 1.83 12.99
N GLY A 24 16.34 2.94 12.45
CA GLY A 24 17.78 3.24 12.40
C GLY A 24 18.58 2.17 11.64
N SER A 25 18.04 1.68 10.52
CA SER A 25 18.63 0.67 9.63
C SER A 25 18.75 -0.74 10.20
N LYS A 26 18.10 -1.04 11.33
CA LYS A 26 18.11 -2.38 11.93
C LYS A 26 17.26 -3.39 11.14
N PHE A 27 16.18 -2.94 10.51
CA PHE A 27 15.29 -3.81 9.73
C PHE A 27 15.89 -4.10 8.35
N ARG A 28 15.95 -5.37 7.93
CA ARG A 28 16.50 -5.74 6.61
C ARG A 28 15.42 -6.29 5.70
N VAL A 29 15.19 -5.63 4.57
CA VAL A 29 14.30 -6.13 3.52
C VAL A 29 14.99 -7.28 2.78
N LYS A 30 14.24 -8.36 2.54
CA LYS A 30 14.70 -9.56 1.84
C LYS A 30 14.11 -9.65 0.45
N SER A 31 12.85 -9.25 0.30
CA SER A 31 12.14 -9.27 -0.97
C SER A 31 11.01 -8.27 -0.97
N VAL A 32 10.64 -7.81 -2.16
CA VAL A 32 9.47 -6.95 -2.39
C VAL A 32 8.64 -7.59 -3.49
N VAL A 33 7.34 -7.73 -3.26
CA VAL A 33 6.37 -8.14 -4.29
C VAL A 33 5.55 -6.90 -4.66
N ILE A 34 5.65 -6.47 -5.91
CA ILE A 34 4.85 -5.36 -6.43
C ILE A 34 3.66 -5.92 -7.18
N ILE A 35 2.47 -5.44 -6.83
CA ILE A 35 1.23 -5.71 -7.52
C ILE A 35 0.71 -4.37 -8.04
N THR A 36 0.44 -4.29 -9.33
CA THR A 36 -0.03 -3.07 -9.99
C THR A 36 -1.40 -3.32 -10.58
N TRP A 37 -2.32 -2.40 -10.31
CA TRP A 37 -3.64 -2.37 -10.93
C TRP A 37 -3.70 -1.18 -11.86
N GLU A 38 -4.05 -1.45 -13.12
CA GLU A 38 -4.25 -0.45 -14.15
C GLU A 38 -5.66 -0.62 -14.73
N GLY A 39 -6.38 0.49 -14.89
CA GLY A 39 -7.67 0.47 -15.58
C GLY A 39 -8.87 0.13 -14.68
N GLY A 40 -8.74 0.22 -13.35
CA GLY A 40 -9.86 -0.05 -12.44
C GLY A 40 -10.98 0.98 -12.60
N ARG A 41 -12.06 0.63 -13.30
CA ARG A 41 -13.23 1.50 -13.54
C ARG A 41 -14.55 0.73 -13.48
N PRO A 42 -15.66 1.40 -13.15
CA PRO A 42 -17.00 0.82 -13.25
C PRO A 42 -17.32 0.35 -14.67
N GLN A 43 -18.17 -0.66 -14.76
CA GLN A 43 -18.75 -1.11 -16.03
C GLN A 43 -19.48 0.08 -16.69
N ASP A 44 -19.25 0.28 -17.99
CA ASP A 44 -19.82 1.38 -18.79
C ASP A 44 -19.37 2.81 -18.44
N SER A 45 -18.23 2.95 -17.75
CA SER A 45 -17.61 4.27 -17.50
C SER A 45 -16.61 4.67 -18.59
N ASP A 46 -16.77 5.89 -19.11
CA ASP A 46 -15.81 6.55 -20.00
C ASP A 46 -14.62 7.18 -19.24
N ALA A 47 -14.62 7.11 -17.90
CA ALA A 47 -13.53 7.64 -17.10
C ALA A 47 -12.22 6.87 -17.33
N ASP A 48 -11.11 7.58 -17.19
CA ASP A 48 -9.79 6.97 -17.02
C ASP A 48 -9.83 6.00 -15.83
N GLY A 49 -9.30 4.80 -15.99
CA GLY A 49 -9.27 3.85 -14.87
C GLY A 49 -8.35 4.29 -13.74
N ASN A 50 -8.63 3.77 -12.55
CA ASN A 50 -7.78 3.95 -11.38
C ASN A 50 -6.42 3.26 -11.60
N ILE A 51 -5.37 3.88 -11.08
CA ILE A 51 -4.00 3.35 -11.08
C ILE A 51 -3.48 3.38 -9.66
N PHE A 52 -3.15 2.20 -9.13
CA PHE A 52 -2.58 2.04 -7.81
C PHE A 52 -1.70 0.81 -7.72
N GLN A 53 -0.80 0.82 -6.75
CA GLN A 53 0.15 -0.27 -6.50
C GLN A 53 0.14 -0.69 -5.04
N LEU A 54 0.49 -1.95 -4.81
CA LEU A 54 0.83 -2.50 -3.50
C LEU A 54 2.24 -3.08 -3.60
N ALA A 55 3.14 -2.60 -2.74
CA ALA A 55 4.40 -3.26 -2.45
C ALA A 55 4.27 -4.04 -1.13
N LEU A 56 4.29 -5.37 -1.22
CA LEU A 56 4.43 -6.24 -0.06
C LEU A 56 5.93 -6.41 0.23
N ILE A 57 6.38 -5.79 1.31
CA ILE A 57 7.79 -5.72 1.71
C ILE A 57 8.02 -6.77 2.80
N ILE A 58 8.82 -7.78 2.47
CA ILE A 58 9.11 -8.91 3.37
C ILE A 58 10.56 -8.77 3.83
N GLY A 59 10.75 -8.60 5.13
CA GLY A 59 12.06 -8.56 5.75
C GLY A 59 12.45 -9.81 6.50
N ASP A 60 13.47 -9.68 7.34
CA ASP A 60 13.97 -10.75 8.20
C ASP A 60 13.12 -11.00 9.45
N ALA A 61 12.47 -9.97 9.98
CA ALA A 61 11.65 -10.06 11.19
C ALA A 61 10.22 -9.53 11.03
N MET A 62 9.93 -8.74 10.00
CA MET A 62 8.69 -7.97 9.87
C MET A 62 8.21 -7.92 8.43
N THR A 63 6.91 -7.73 8.22
CA THR A 63 6.30 -7.61 6.89
C THR A 63 5.45 -6.33 6.82
N PHE A 64 5.57 -5.60 5.72
CA PHE A 64 4.86 -4.34 5.51
C PHE A 64 4.05 -4.36 4.22
N ALA A 65 2.89 -3.72 4.24
CA ALA A 65 2.08 -3.42 3.07
C ALA A 65 2.19 -1.92 2.79
N HIS A 66 2.76 -1.57 1.64
CA HIS A 66 2.85 -0.19 1.17
C HIS A 66 1.90 0.01 -0.01
N PHE A 67 0.79 0.72 0.20
CA PHE A 67 -0.15 1.10 -0.85
C PHE A 67 0.26 2.46 -1.43
N VAL A 68 0.22 2.56 -2.75
CA VAL A 68 0.49 3.80 -3.50
C VAL A 68 -0.70 4.06 -4.43
N TYR A 69 -1.53 5.04 -4.06
CA TYR A 69 -2.66 5.50 -4.86
C TYR A 69 -2.23 6.72 -5.68
N SER A 70 -1.89 6.50 -6.95
CA SER A 70 -1.42 7.58 -7.83
C SER A 70 -2.55 8.40 -8.44
N LYS A 71 -3.57 7.73 -8.99
CA LYS A 71 -4.71 8.38 -9.64
C LYS A 71 -5.97 7.57 -9.41
N LEU A 72 -6.93 8.15 -8.71
CA LEU A 72 -8.26 7.60 -8.49
C LEU A 72 -9.29 8.51 -9.16
N ASN A 73 -9.99 8.01 -10.17
CA ASN A 73 -10.96 8.77 -10.96
C ASN A 73 -12.40 8.31 -10.74
N SER A 74 -12.57 7.09 -10.22
CA SER A 74 -13.88 6.49 -10.02
C SER A 74 -13.89 5.65 -8.76
N ASN A 75 -15.04 5.63 -8.08
CA ASN A 75 -15.21 4.93 -6.84
C ASN A 75 -16.67 4.50 -6.73
N ASP A 76 -16.92 3.20 -6.90
CA ASP A 76 -18.25 2.59 -6.77
C ASP A 76 -18.35 1.90 -5.39
N ASN A 77 -18.20 2.69 -4.33
CA ASN A 77 -18.06 2.22 -2.93
C ASN A 77 -16.94 1.18 -2.77
N ALA A 78 -15.81 1.41 -3.44
CA ALA A 78 -14.67 0.51 -3.40
C ALA A 78 -14.16 0.39 -1.95
N VAL A 79 -13.89 -0.85 -1.53
CA VAL A 79 -13.28 -1.13 -0.23
C VAL A 79 -11.77 -1.24 -0.44
N ALA A 80 -11.03 -0.36 0.22
CA ALA A 80 -9.57 -0.37 0.27
C ALA A 80 -9.15 -0.84 1.66
N GLY A 81 -8.26 -1.82 1.72
CA GLY A 81 -7.86 -2.43 2.98
C GLY A 81 -7.00 -3.67 2.78
N PHE A 82 -6.70 -4.33 3.89
CA PHE A 82 -6.05 -5.63 3.90
C PHE A 82 -6.62 -6.50 5.01
N SER A 83 -6.51 -7.81 4.82
CA SER A 83 -6.90 -8.81 5.82
C SER A 83 -5.70 -9.69 6.13
N THR A 84 -5.50 -9.95 7.41
CA THR A 84 -4.64 -11.01 7.92
C THR A 84 -5.51 -12.22 8.28
N LEU A 85 -4.89 -13.27 8.80
CA LEU A 85 -5.60 -14.46 9.32
C LEU A 85 -6.60 -14.13 10.44
N ASN A 86 -6.31 -13.11 11.26
CA ASN A 86 -7.05 -12.85 12.51
C ASN A 86 -7.73 -11.47 12.54
N SER A 87 -7.45 -10.60 11.58
CA SER A 87 -7.96 -9.22 11.57
C SER A 87 -8.09 -8.69 10.16
N SER A 88 -9.02 -7.75 9.97
CA SER A 88 -9.15 -6.96 8.75
C SER A 88 -9.01 -5.48 9.10
N TYR A 89 -8.34 -4.74 8.22
CA TYR A 89 -8.19 -3.30 8.32
C TYR A 89 -8.68 -2.64 7.04
N SER A 90 -9.52 -1.63 7.22
CA SER A 90 -10.03 -0.78 6.15
C SER A 90 -9.33 0.57 6.21
N LEU A 91 -8.87 1.07 5.06
CA LEU A 91 -8.30 2.41 4.99
C LEU A 91 -9.37 3.47 5.33
N PRO A 92 -8.96 4.65 5.82
CA PRO A 92 -9.88 5.76 6.09
C PRO A 92 -10.77 6.06 4.89
N ASP A 93 -12.05 6.33 5.17
CA ASP A 93 -13.07 6.68 4.16
C ASP A 93 -13.34 5.62 3.07
N SER A 94 -12.72 4.44 3.16
CA SER A 94 -13.05 3.31 2.29
C SER A 94 -14.51 2.90 2.43
N ALA A 95 -15.06 2.29 1.37
CA ALA A 95 -16.49 1.97 1.26
C ALA A 95 -17.43 3.19 1.30
N THR A 96 -16.89 4.41 1.19
CA THR A 96 -17.65 5.65 1.01
C THR A 96 -17.22 6.32 -0.30
N HIS A 97 -17.93 7.37 -0.73
CA HIS A 97 -17.56 8.17 -1.90
C HIS A 97 -16.18 8.84 -1.74
N ASP A 98 -15.75 9.09 -0.51
CA ASP A 98 -14.51 9.79 -0.18
C ASP A 98 -13.26 8.90 -0.30
N ALA A 99 -13.40 7.62 -0.66
CA ALA A 99 -12.24 6.75 -0.94
C ALA A 99 -11.37 7.24 -2.11
N LEU A 100 -11.88 8.16 -2.95
CA LEU A 100 -11.07 8.87 -3.95
C LEU A 100 -9.97 9.72 -3.30
N LEU A 101 -10.19 10.21 -2.08
CA LEU A 101 -9.21 11.01 -1.34
C LEU A 101 -8.02 10.17 -0.83
N LEU A 102 -8.03 8.84 -1.02
CA LEU A 102 -6.89 7.99 -0.68
C LEU A 102 -5.63 8.34 -1.47
N SER A 103 -5.75 8.97 -2.65
CA SER A 103 -4.61 9.51 -3.41
C SER A 103 -4.10 10.86 -2.89
N GLU A 104 -4.83 11.50 -1.98
CA GLU A 104 -4.49 12.81 -1.41
C GLU A 104 -4.08 12.72 0.08
N LYS A 105 -4.60 11.72 0.79
CA LYS A 105 -4.32 11.42 2.20
C LYS A 105 -3.15 10.45 2.35
N SER A 106 -2.64 10.32 3.58
CA SER A 106 -1.50 9.48 3.93
C SER A 106 -1.39 9.28 5.45
N ASP A 107 -0.75 8.19 5.87
CA ASP A 107 -0.29 7.97 7.26
C ASP A 107 1.19 8.35 7.46
N ILE A 108 2.00 8.35 6.39
CA ILE A 108 3.43 8.67 6.41
C ILE A 108 3.77 10.09 5.93
N GLY A 109 2.76 10.89 5.59
CA GLY A 109 2.92 12.28 5.16
C GLY A 109 3.32 12.46 3.70
N ILE A 110 3.25 11.41 2.89
CA ILE A 110 3.43 11.46 1.43
C ILE A 110 2.07 11.21 0.78
N PRO A 111 1.45 12.20 0.11
CA PRO A 111 0.11 12.05 -0.46
C PRO A 111 -0.04 10.80 -1.33
N GLY A 112 -1.07 10.00 -1.05
CA GLY A 112 -1.35 8.76 -1.77
C GLY A 112 -0.62 7.52 -1.24
N GLU A 113 0.33 7.69 -0.32
CA GLU A 113 1.12 6.59 0.22
C GLU A 113 0.62 6.19 1.62
N TRP A 114 0.47 4.88 1.80
CA TRP A 114 0.02 4.28 3.05
C TRP A 114 0.89 3.08 3.42
N LEU A 115 1.53 3.11 4.58
CA LEU A 115 2.52 2.09 4.98
C LEU A 115 2.16 1.44 6.31
N PHE A 116 1.80 0.16 6.25
CA PHE A 116 1.37 -0.60 7.42
C PHE A 116 2.27 -1.78 7.70
N ARG A 117 2.50 -2.06 8.98
CA ARG A 117 3.06 -3.34 9.43
C ARG A 117 1.93 -4.37 9.53
N VAL A 118 2.10 -5.52 8.88
CA VAL A 118 1.01 -6.50 8.68
C VAL A 118 1.29 -7.89 9.27
N ASP A 119 2.44 -8.09 9.92
CA ASP A 119 2.80 -9.33 10.62
C ASP A 119 2.37 -9.36 12.10
N GLU A 120 1.78 -8.27 12.62
CA GLU A 120 1.29 -8.19 13.99
C GLU A 120 -0.20 -8.59 14.11
N THR A 121 -0.61 -9.06 15.29
CA THR A 121 -2.01 -9.44 15.59
C THR A 121 -3.00 -8.28 15.46
N GLN A 122 -2.52 -7.04 15.51
CA GLN A 122 -3.19 -5.82 15.10
C GLN A 122 -2.26 -5.06 14.16
N ALA A 123 -2.79 -4.55 13.04
CA ALA A 123 -2.01 -3.64 12.21
C ALA A 123 -1.66 -2.40 13.04
N SER A 124 -0.38 -2.16 13.26
CA SER A 124 0.11 -0.96 13.94
C SER A 124 0.29 0.17 12.91
N TYR A 125 -0.32 1.31 13.20
CA TYR A 125 -0.13 2.58 12.48
C TYR A 125 1.05 3.35 13.09
N ILE A 126 1.68 4.23 12.30
CA ILE A 126 2.84 5.04 12.71
C ILE A 126 2.40 6.35 13.37
#